data_AF-A0A9Q8YZD7-F1
#
_entry.id   AF-A0A9Q8YZD7-F1
#
_cell.length_a   1.000
_cell.length_b   1.000
_cell.length_c   1.000
_cell.angle_alpha   90.00
_cell.angle_beta   90.00
_cell.angle_gamma   90.00
#
_symmetry.space_group_name_H-M   'P 1'
#
loop_
_entity.id
_entity.type
_entity.pdbx_description
1 polymer ?
#
loop_
_entity_poly.entity_id
_entity_poly.type
_entity_poly.pdbx_seq_one_letter_code
_entity_poly.pdbx_strand_id
1 'polypeptide(L)'
;MVILTLRDPGKNKDGHSHTFEVADGDNLLDIAQANDIEMEGACGGSCACSTCHVIVEDEAYYDKMEEPDDDENDMLDLAFGLTETSRLGCQVKMSKELDGLVVRLPSMTRNLQASDFESK
;
A
#
# COMPACT_ATOMS: atom_id res chain seq x y z
N MET A 1 -7.25 16.08 10.34
CA MET A 1 -6.29 16.04 9.23
C MET A 1 -5.04 15.41 9.79
N VAL A 2 -4.49 14.46 9.06
CA VAL A 2 -3.27 13.72 9.37
C VAL A 2 -2.37 13.75 8.15
N ILE A 3 -1.07 13.69 8.35
CA ILE A 3 -0.09 13.73 7.28
C ILE A 3 0.28 12.30 6.88
N LEU A 4 0.12 11.99 5.59
CA LEU A 4 0.57 10.73 4.98
C LEU A 4 1.66 11.04 3.96
N THR A 5 2.77 10.31 4.00
CA THR A 5 3.81 10.37 2.97
C THR A 5 3.93 9.04 2.25
N LEU A 6 3.72 9.04 0.94
CA LEU A 6 3.88 7.91 0.02
C LEU A 6 5.20 8.06 -0.74
N ARG A 7 6.10 7.09 -0.65
CA ARG A 7 7.31 7.02 -1.48
C ARG A 7 7.12 6.05 -2.63
N ASP A 8 7.11 6.58 -3.84
CA ASP A 8 7.15 5.81 -5.07
C ASP A 8 8.63 5.56 -5.46
N PRO A 9 9.05 4.29 -5.65
CA PRO A 9 10.39 3.98 -6.14
C PRO A 9 10.68 4.53 -7.55
N GLY A 10 9.65 4.86 -8.33
CA GLY A 10 9.73 5.54 -9.63
C GLY A 10 10.38 4.70 -10.73
N LYS A 11 9.88 4.82 -11.97
CA LYS A 11 10.50 4.18 -13.14
C LYS A 11 11.91 4.69 -13.45
N ASN A 12 12.34 5.82 -12.87
CA ASN A 12 13.56 6.56 -13.24
C ASN A 12 14.57 6.80 -12.10
N LYS A 13 14.68 5.92 -11.09
CA LYS A 13 15.73 5.95 -10.03
C LYS A 13 15.79 7.19 -9.11
N ASP A 14 15.08 8.27 -9.41
CA ASP A 14 14.78 9.34 -8.47
C ASP A 14 13.49 8.97 -7.73
N GLY A 15 13.60 8.33 -6.57
CA GLY A 15 12.44 7.97 -5.75
C GLY A 15 11.66 9.23 -5.38
N HIS A 16 10.37 9.28 -5.72
CA HIS A 16 9.51 10.43 -5.47
C HIS A 16 8.71 10.22 -4.20
N SER A 17 8.85 11.13 -3.24
CA SER A 17 8.01 11.17 -2.04
C SER A 17 6.89 12.19 -2.23
N HIS A 18 5.66 11.75 -2.04
CA HIS A 18 4.47 12.58 -2.08
C HIS A 18 3.87 12.66 -0.68
N THR A 19 3.64 13.88 -0.20
CA THR A 19 3.04 14.12 1.11
C THR A 19 1.65 14.72 0.94
N PHE A 20 0.69 14.15 1.66
CA PHE A 20 -0.73 14.46 1.57
C PHE A 20 -1.30 14.77 2.94
N GLU A 21 -2.21 15.74 3.00
CA GLU A 21 -3.04 16.01 4.18
C GLU A 21 -4.40 15.33 3.99
N VAL A 22 -4.70 14.35 4.83
CA VAL A 22 -5.87 13.47 4.68
C VAL A 22 -6.73 13.46 5.94
N ALA A 23 -8.00 13.07 5.83
CA ALA A 23 -8.89 13.04 6.97
C ALA A 23 -8.69 11.76 7.80
N ASP A 24 -9.11 11.85 9.07
CA ASP A 24 -9.20 10.67 9.94
C ASP A 24 -10.31 9.76 9.40
N GLY A 25 -10.00 8.48 9.21
CA GLY A 25 -10.87 7.48 8.59
C GLY A 25 -10.68 7.29 7.09
N ASP A 26 -9.88 8.12 6.40
CA ASP A 26 -9.63 7.96 4.96
C ASP A 26 -8.83 6.68 4.67
N ASN A 27 -9.13 6.06 3.53
CA ASN A 27 -8.45 4.84 3.10
C ASN A 27 -7.18 5.16 2.30
N LEU A 28 -6.09 4.45 2.58
CA LEU A 28 -4.80 4.69 1.91
C LEU A 28 -4.88 4.48 0.39
N LEU A 29 -5.60 3.46 -0.08
CA LEU A 29 -5.81 3.23 -1.52
C LEU A 29 -6.59 4.37 -2.17
N ASP A 30 -7.67 4.84 -1.55
CA ASP A 30 -8.48 5.94 -2.07
C ASP A 30 -7.66 7.24 -2.15
N ILE A 31 -6.85 7.51 -1.13
CA ILE A 31 -5.93 8.66 -1.12
C ILE A 31 -4.94 8.56 -2.27
N ALA A 32 -4.32 7.40 -2.48
CA ALA A 32 -3.36 7.19 -3.54
C ALA A 32 -4.01 7.42 -4.93
N GLN A 33 -5.18 6.84 -5.17
CA GLN A 33 -5.93 7.01 -6.42
C GLN A 33 -6.40 8.45 -6.63
N ALA A 34 -6.88 9.13 -5.59
CA ALA A 34 -7.34 10.52 -5.66
C ALA A 34 -6.20 11.51 -5.96
N ASN A 35 -4.95 11.13 -5.71
CA ASN A 35 -3.76 11.94 -5.94
C ASN A 35 -2.91 11.45 -7.12
N ASP A 36 -3.49 10.65 -8.03
CA ASP A 36 -2.82 10.12 -9.23
C ASP A 36 -1.53 9.33 -8.93
N ILE A 37 -1.43 8.70 -7.76
CA ILE A 37 -0.32 7.80 -7.43
C ILE A 37 -0.56 6.46 -8.12
N GLU A 38 0.50 5.90 -8.74
CA GLU A 38 0.48 4.62 -9.48
C GLU A 38 0.40 3.42 -8.49
N MET A 39 -0.65 3.39 -7.67
CA MET A 39 -0.99 2.28 -6.77
C MET A 39 -2.09 1.43 -7.41
N GLU A 40 -1.77 0.17 -7.70
CA GLU A 40 -2.75 -0.75 -8.25
C GLU A 40 -3.73 -1.21 -7.16
N GLY A 41 -4.99 -1.37 -7.56
CA GLY A 41 -6.07 -1.82 -6.69
C GLY A 41 -7.04 -2.70 -7.47
N ALA A 42 -6.54 -3.78 -8.05
CA ALA A 42 -7.28 -4.60 -9.04
C ALA A 42 -8.63 -5.13 -8.51
N CYS A 43 -8.74 -5.39 -7.20
CA CYS A 43 -9.99 -5.81 -6.55
C CYS A 43 -10.86 -4.67 -6.00
N GLY A 44 -10.47 -3.40 -6.21
CA GLY A 44 -11.18 -2.24 -5.67
C GLY A 44 -11.23 -2.19 -4.14
N GLY A 45 -10.26 -2.80 -3.47
CA GLY A 45 -10.20 -2.84 -2.00
C GLY A 45 -10.98 -3.97 -1.33
N SER A 46 -11.45 -4.96 -2.08
CA SER A 46 -12.18 -6.12 -1.53
C SER A 46 -11.29 -7.20 -0.89
N CYS A 47 -10.05 -6.87 -0.51
CA CYS A 47 -9.05 -7.83 0.01
C CYS A 47 -8.87 -9.11 -0.85
N ALA A 48 -9.05 -9.00 -2.17
CA ALA A 48 -8.96 -10.13 -3.10
C ALA A 48 -7.73 -10.07 -4.03
N CYS A 49 -6.79 -9.17 -3.74
CA CYS A 49 -5.51 -9.05 -4.46
C CYS A 49 -4.45 -8.37 -3.59
N SER A 50 -3.18 -8.58 -3.93
CA SER A 50 -2.02 -7.94 -3.29
C SER A 50 -1.44 -6.76 -4.06
N THR A 51 -2.17 -6.24 -5.06
CA THR A 51 -1.68 -5.14 -5.91
C THR A 51 -1.60 -3.79 -5.19
N CYS A 52 -2.34 -3.63 -4.09
CA CYS A 52 -2.30 -2.46 -3.21
C CYS A 52 -1.28 -2.59 -2.07
N HIS A 53 -0.34 -3.52 -2.18
CA HIS A 53 0.68 -3.76 -1.18
C HIS A 53 1.53 -2.49 -0.96
N VAL A 54 1.71 -2.14 0.31
CA VAL A 54 2.55 -1.04 0.78
C VAL A 54 3.44 -1.53 1.92
N ILE A 55 4.55 -0.84 2.14
CA ILE A 55 5.49 -1.14 3.21
C ILE A 55 5.55 0.07 4.13
N VAL A 56 5.24 -0.11 5.41
CA VAL A 56 5.39 0.96 6.41
C VAL A 56 6.88 1.09 6.75
N GLU A 57 7.45 2.30 6.62
CA GLU A 57 8.89 2.49 6.88
C GLU A 57 9.24 2.53 8.37
N ASP A 58 8.30 2.94 9.21
CA ASP A 58 8.54 3.13 10.64
C ASP A 58 7.67 2.17 11.45
N GLU A 59 8.34 1.21 12.09
CA GLU A 59 7.75 0.16 12.93
C GLU A 59 6.89 0.75 14.05
N ALA A 60 7.22 1.94 14.58
CA ALA A 60 6.45 2.57 15.64
C ALA A 60 5.06 3.03 15.18
N TYR A 61 4.85 3.24 13.88
CA TYR A 61 3.51 3.44 13.32
C TYR A 61 2.84 2.12 12.98
N TYR A 62 3.60 1.12 12.52
CA TYR A 62 3.07 -0.22 12.26
C TYR A 62 2.47 -0.85 13.52
N ASP A 63 3.15 -0.74 14.68
CA ASP A 63 2.66 -1.22 15.98
C ASP A 63 1.39 -0.51 16.47
N LYS A 64 1.08 0.66 15.93
CA LYS A 64 -0.15 1.41 16.25
C LYS A 64 -1.30 1.06 15.30
N MET A 65 -1.03 0.40 14.18
CA MET A 65 -2.06 -0.05 13.25
C MET A 65 -2.74 -1.31 13.77
N GLU A 66 -3.97 -1.55 13.30
CA GLU A 66 -4.63 -2.84 13.54
C GLU A 66 -3.84 -3.94 12.82
N GLU A 67 -3.56 -5.05 13.47
CA GLU A 67 -2.86 -6.18 12.85
C GLU A 67 -3.62 -6.69 11.60
N PRO A 68 -2.89 -7.14 10.55
CA PRO A 68 -3.53 -7.74 9.39
C PRO A 68 -4.31 -8.99 9.80
N ASP A 69 -5.54 -9.12 9.31
CA ASP A 69 -6.36 -10.32 9.48
C ASP A 69 -5.84 -11.50 8.66
N ASP A 70 -6.35 -12.71 8.93
CA ASP A 70 -5.91 -13.93 8.25
C ASP A 70 -6.09 -13.83 6.72
N ASP A 71 -7.18 -13.23 6.23
CA ASP A 71 -7.43 -13.04 4.80
C ASP A 71 -6.43 -12.03 4.19
N GLU A 72 -6.12 -10.94 4.89
CA GLU A 72 -5.07 -9.99 4.49
C GLU A 72 -3.71 -10.68 4.40
N ASN A 73 -3.34 -11.49 5.39
CA ASN A 73 -2.08 -12.22 5.43
C ASN A 73 -1.96 -13.23 4.27
N ASP A 74 -3.01 -13.97 3.97
CA ASP A 74 -3.06 -14.91 2.84
C ASP A 74 -2.77 -14.20 1.50
N MET A 75 -3.25 -12.96 1.35
CA MET A 75 -2.97 -12.16 0.15
C MET A 75 -1.57 -11.54 0.19
N LEU A 76 -1.10 -11.08 1.35
CA LEU A 76 0.25 -10.53 1.54
C LEU A 76 1.33 -11.57 1.22
N ASP A 77 1.11 -12.85 1.51
CA ASP A 77 2.01 -13.95 1.14
C ASP A 77 2.23 -14.07 -0.39
N LEU A 78 1.27 -13.60 -1.18
CA LEU A 78 1.38 -13.53 -2.64
C LEU A 78 2.05 -12.24 -3.13
N ALA A 79 2.30 -11.27 -2.24
CA ALA A 79 2.89 -9.98 -2.58
C ALA A 79 4.39 -10.09 -2.87
N PHE A 80 4.87 -9.29 -3.81
CA PHE A 80 6.29 -9.26 -4.15
C PHE A 80 7.04 -8.33 -3.19
N GLY A 81 8.14 -8.81 -2.60
CA GLY A 81 8.93 -8.01 -1.66
C GLY A 81 8.23 -7.79 -0.32
N LEU A 82 7.53 -8.81 0.17
CA LEU A 82 6.95 -8.82 1.51
C LEU A 82 8.03 -8.55 2.58
N THR A 83 7.64 -7.78 3.59
CA THR A 83 8.46 -7.36 4.73
C THR A 83 7.62 -7.45 6.00
N GLU A 84 8.24 -7.39 7.17
CA GLU A 84 7.54 -7.50 8.46
C GLU A 84 6.53 -6.35 8.68
N THR A 85 6.74 -5.21 8.04
CA THR A 85 5.87 -4.03 8.12
C THR A 85 5.00 -3.83 6.86
N SER A 86 4.83 -4.88 6.06
CA SER A 86 4.01 -4.86 4.87
C SER A 86 2.52 -4.93 5.20
N ARG A 87 1.71 -4.14 4.50
CA ARG A 87 0.25 -4.11 4.62
C ARG A 87 -0.43 -3.96 3.27
N LEU A 88 -1.70 -4.34 3.18
CA LEU A 88 -2.55 -3.99 2.06
C LEU A 88 -3.10 -2.58 2.27
N GLY A 89 -2.72 -1.64 1.41
CA GLY A 89 -3.16 -0.24 1.49
C GLY A 89 -4.68 -0.09 1.51
N CYS A 90 -5.43 -1.03 0.93
CA CYS A 90 -6.89 -1.02 1.00
C CYS A 90 -7.47 -1.35 2.39
N GLN A 91 -6.72 -2.00 3.28
CA GLN A 91 -7.15 -2.25 4.66
C GLN A 91 -6.66 -1.16 5.62
N VAL A 92 -5.64 -0.39 5.22
CA VAL A 92 -5.09 0.67 6.05
C VAL A 92 -5.98 1.92 6.01
N LYS A 93 -6.54 2.25 7.19
CA LYS A 93 -7.28 3.50 7.42
C LYS A 93 -6.41 4.49 8.17
N MET A 94 -6.46 5.74 7.75
CA MET A 94 -5.77 6.84 8.39
C MET A 94 -6.40 7.13 9.74
N SER A 95 -5.58 7.30 10.77
CA SER A 95 -6.03 7.70 12.11
C SER A 95 -5.12 8.80 12.65
N LYS A 96 -5.58 9.55 13.65
CA LYS A 96 -4.75 10.55 14.34
C LYS A 96 -3.44 10.00 14.91
N GLU A 97 -3.37 8.70 15.19
CA GLU A 97 -2.16 8.06 15.72
C GLU A 97 -1.11 7.80 14.63
N LEU A 98 -1.54 7.86 13.37
CA LEU A 98 -0.75 7.71 12.14
C LEU A 98 -0.40 9.07 11.52
N ASP A 99 -0.50 10.16 12.28
CA ASP A 99 -0.11 11.49 11.79
C ASP A 99 1.41 11.57 11.58
N GLY A 100 1.80 11.71 10.31
CA GLY A 100 3.20 11.64 9.87
C GLY A 100 3.63 10.27 9.35
N LEU A 101 2.67 9.35 9.10
CA LEU A 101 2.95 8.02 8.57
C LEU A 101 3.72 8.11 7.23
N VAL A 102 4.79 7.33 7.12
CA VAL A 102 5.56 7.17 5.89
C VAL A 102 5.41 5.74 5.39
N VAL A 103 4.86 5.59 4.20
CA VAL A 103 4.74 4.33 3.50
C VAL A 103 5.52 4.36 2.20
N ARG A 104 6.06 3.21 1.82
CA ARG A 104 6.80 3.00 0.58
C ARG A 104 6.06 2.00 -0.29
N LEU A 105 5.92 2.34 -1.56
CA LEU A 105 5.42 1.45 -2.58
C LEU A 105 6.54 0.45 -2.96
N PRO A 106 6.24 -0.85 -3.11
CA PRO A 106 7.21 -1.82 -3.62
C PRO A 106 7.57 -1.48 -5.08
N SER A 107 8.79 -1.81 -5.50
CA SER A 107 9.28 -1.47 -6.86
C SER A 107 8.63 -2.26 -7.99
N MET A 108 7.83 -3.27 -7.65
CA MET A 108 7.10 -4.09 -8.62
C MET A 108 5.88 -4.67 -7.90
N THR A 109 4.68 -4.25 -8.29
CA THR A 109 3.45 -4.95 -7.97
C THR A 109 3.14 -5.89 -9.13
N ARG A 110 2.81 -7.15 -8.83
CA ARG A 110 2.53 -8.14 -9.87
C ARG A 110 1.04 -8.41 -9.91
N ASN A 111 0.35 -7.84 -10.90
CA ASN A 111 -0.99 -8.29 -11.26
C ASN A 111 -0.86 -9.58 -12.06
N LEU A 112 -1.19 -10.73 -11.45
CA LEU A 112 -1.26 -12.02 -12.15
C LEU A 112 -2.46 -11.97 -13.13
N GLN A 113 -2.25 -11.41 -14.31
CA GLN A 113 -3.24 -11.50 -15.39
C GLN A 113 -3.12 -12.87 -16.07
N ALA A 114 -4.27 -13.46 -16.45
CA ALA A 114 -4.34 -14.74 -17.14
C ALA A 114 -3.51 -14.82 -18.45
N SER A 115 -3.12 -13.66 -19.00
CA SER A 115 -2.21 -13.53 -20.14
C SER A 115 -0.76 -13.94 -19.86
N ASP A 116 -0.34 -14.08 -18.59
CA ASP A 116 1.00 -14.58 -18.23
C ASP A 116 1.23 -16.05 -18.64
N PHE A 117 0.16 -16.79 -19.00
CA PHE A 117 0.26 -18.16 -19.52
C PHE A 117 0.46 -18.23 -21.04
N GLU A 118 0.45 -17.11 -21.77
CA GLU A 118 0.80 -17.09 -23.19
C GLU A 118 2.25 -16.60 -23.42
N SER A 119 3.19 -17.49 -23.17
CA SER A 119 4.45 -17.50 -23.93
C SER A 119 4.89 -18.95 -24.14
N LYS A 120 4.44 -19.46 -25.30
CA LYS A 120 4.93 -20.58 -26.12
C LYS A 120 5.85 -21.63 -25.49
#